data_AF-A0A534XGJ5-F1
#
_entry.id   AF-A0A534XGJ5-F1
#
_cell.length_a   1.000
_cell.length_b   1.000
_cell.length_c   1.000
_cell.angle_alpha   90.00
_cell.angle_beta   90.00
_cell.angle_gamma   90.00
#
_symmetry.space_group_name_H-M   'P 1'
#
loop_
_entity.id
_entity.type
_entity.pdbx_description
1 polymer ?
#
loop_
_entity_poly.entity_id
_entity_poly.type
_entity_poly.pdbx_seq_one_letter_code
_entity_poly.pdbx_strand_id
1 'polypeptide(L)' 'GVARAVEAGWSVLAQRGGALEAAVAAVVVLEDDPHFNAGLGSTLTADGGIEMDASVMTGDTLAAGAVGAV' A
#
# COMPACT_ATOMS: atom_id res chain seq x y z
N GLY A 1 -10.71 -3.84 -6.23
CA GLY A 1 -9.64 -2.99 -5.70
C GLY A 1 -10.15 -1.72 -5.06
N VAL A 2 -10.26 -0.65 -5.83
CA VAL A 2 -10.36 0.73 -5.32
C VAL A 2 -11.48 0.97 -4.30
N ALA A 3 -12.71 0.49 -4.57
CA ALA A 3 -13.81 0.67 -3.61
C ALA A 3 -13.50 0.05 -2.24
N ARG A 4 -12.95 -1.18 -2.22
CA ARG A 4 -12.53 -1.85 -0.98
C ARG A 4 -11.39 -1.12 -0.28
N ALA A 5 -10.44 -0.58 -1.04
CA ALA A 5 -9.33 0.21 -0.48
C ALA A 5 -9.83 1.49 0.20
N VAL A 6 -10.78 2.19 -0.43
CA VAL A 6 -11.46 3.36 0.16
C VAL A 6 -12.20 2.97 1.43
N GLU A 7 -12.96 1.87 1.43
CA GLU A 7 -13.67 1.37 2.60
C GLU A 7 -12.71 1.03 3.76
N ALA A 8 -11.58 0.37 3.46
CA ALA A 8 -10.58 0.02 4.46
C ALA A 8 -9.95 1.25 5.10
N GLY A 9 -9.49 2.22 4.30
CA GLY A 9 -8.93 3.47 4.82
C GLY A 9 -9.97 4.29 5.60
N TRP A 10 -11.21 4.36 5.10
CA TRP A 10 -12.29 5.08 5.78
C TRP A 10 -12.63 4.44 7.14
N SER A 11 -12.63 3.11 7.22
CA SER A 11 -12.89 2.38 8.47
C SER A 11 -11.88 2.77 9.57
N VAL A 12 -10.61 2.93 9.23
CA VAL A 12 -9.56 3.38 10.16
C VAL A 12 -9.86 4.80 10.66
N LEU A 13 -10.14 5.74 9.75
CA LEU A 13 -10.44 7.13 10.12
C LEU A 13 -11.72 7.24 10.97
N ALA A 14 -12.76 6.46 10.63
CA ALA A 14 -14.02 6.41 11.38
C ALA A 14 -13.82 5.94 12.83
N GLN A 15 -12.81 5.10 13.06
CA GLN A 15 -12.40 4.60 14.38
C GLN A 15 -11.41 5.53 15.08
N ARG A 16 -11.23 6.76 14.59
CA ARG A 16 -10.26 7.76 15.09
C ARG A 16 -8.79 7.32 14.96
N GLY A 17 -8.49 6.43 14.02
CA GLY A 17 -7.13 6.07 13.64
C GLY A 17 -6.40 7.20 12.89
N GLY A 18 -5.09 7.06 12.74
CA GLY A 18 -4.23 8.06 12.11
C GLY A 18 -4.35 8.10 10.58
N ALA A 19 -4.01 9.24 9.97
CA ALA A 19 -3.98 9.37 8.51
C ALA A 19 -2.98 8.40 7.85
N LEU A 20 -1.83 8.18 8.49
CA LEU A 20 -0.82 7.22 8.04
C LEU A 20 -1.39 5.78 8.03
N GLU A 21 -2.02 5.37 9.13
CA GLU A 21 -2.63 4.04 9.25
C GLU A 21 -3.73 3.82 8.21
N ALA A 22 -4.55 4.84 7.97
CA ALA A 22 -5.62 4.79 6.97
C ALA A 22 -5.07 4.65 5.55
N ALA A 23 -4.00 5.38 5.21
CA ALA A 23 -3.33 5.27 3.92
C ALA A 23 -2.72 3.89 3.72
N VAL A 24 -2.03 3.36 4.75
CA VAL A 24 -1.44 2.01 4.72
C VAL A 24 -2.52 0.95 4.55
N ALA A 25 -3.63 1.02 5.31
CA ALA A 25 -4.73 0.07 5.19
C ALA A 25 -5.36 0.05 3.79
N ALA A 26 -5.49 1.22 3.14
CA ALA A 26 -5.96 1.30 1.77
C ALA A 26 -4.99 0.66 0.78
N VAL A 27 -3.68 0.92 0.91
CA VAL A 27 -2.64 0.38 0.03
C VAL A 27 -2.52 -1.14 0.16
N VAL A 28 -2.57 -1.70 1.37
CA VAL A 28 -2.55 -3.16 1.58
C VAL A 28 -3.67 -3.86 0.82
N VAL A 29 -4.88 -3.29 0.81
CA VAL A 29 -6.01 -3.85 0.04
C VAL A 29 -5.80 -3.78 -1.48
N LEU A 30 -5.02 -2.80 -1.96
CA LEU A 30 -4.63 -2.71 -3.37
C LEU A 30 -3.53 -3.74 -3.70
N GLU A 31 -2.55 -3.91 -2.81
CA GLU A 31 -1.46 -4.91 -2.93
C GLU A 31 -1.99 -6.35 -2.86
N ASP A 32 -3.07 -6.61 -2.12
CA ASP A 32 -3.70 -7.93 -2.04
C ASP A 32 -4.64 -8.23 -3.22
N ASP A 33 -4.91 -7.27 -4.11
CA ASP A 33 -5.78 -7.47 -5.26
C ASP A 33 -4.96 -7.79 -6.52
N PRO A 34 -5.06 -9.02 -7.07
CA PRO A 34 -4.19 -9.53 -8.14
C PRO A 34 -4.28 -8.78 -9.47
N HIS A 35 -5.22 -7.84 -9.59
CA HIS A 35 -5.34 -7.00 -10.78
C HIS A 35 -4.39 -5.79 -10.77
N PHE A 36 -3.74 -5.48 -9.64
CA PHE A 36 -2.78 -4.39 -9.56
C PHE A 36 -1.35 -4.90 -9.58
N ASN A 37 -0.47 -4.11 -10.19
CA ASN A 37 0.97 -4.38 -10.21
C ASN A 37 1.63 -3.91 -8.91
N ALA A 38 1.25 -4.52 -7.80
CA ALA A 38 1.82 -4.33 -6.47
C ALA A 38 1.49 -5.56 -5.63
N GLY A 39 2.34 -5.91 -4.66
CA GLY A 39 2.16 -7.08 -3.79
C GLY A 39 1.82 -8.34 -4.58
N LEU A 40 0.66 -8.92 -4.26
CA LEU A 40 0.03 -9.98 -5.03
C LEU A 40 -0.49 -9.41 -6.36
N GLY A 41 0.19 -9.74 -7.46
CA GLY A 41 -0.12 -9.20 -8.80
C GLY A 41 1.06 -8.47 -9.44
N SER A 42 2.17 -8.35 -8.72
CA SER A 42 3.41 -7.77 -9.22
C SER A 42 3.90 -8.46 -10.50
N THR A 43 4.32 -7.65 -11.46
CA THR A 43 4.88 -8.11 -12.73
C THR A 43 6.22 -8.77 -12.51
N LEU A 44 6.53 -9.76 -13.35
CA LEU A 44 7.81 -10.44 -13.27
C LEU A 44 8.95 -9.56 -13.78
N THR A 45 10.11 -9.70 -13.15
CA THR A 45 11.38 -9.19 -13.67
C THR A 45 11.80 -9.94 -14.94
N ALA A 46 12.85 -9.46 -15.60
CA ALA A 46 13.41 -10.15 -16.78
C ALA A 46 13.87 -11.59 -16.48
N ASP A 47 14.27 -11.86 -15.23
CA ASP A 47 14.69 -13.18 -14.76
C ASP A 47 13.51 -14.05 -14.27
N GLY A 48 12.28 -13.55 -14.40
CA GLY A 48 11.06 -14.28 -14.03
C GLY A 48 10.75 -14.28 -12.53
N GLY A 49 11.49 -13.52 -11.71
CA GLY A 49 11.22 -13.31 -10.30
C GLY A 49 10.21 -12.17 -10.07
N ILE A 50 9.86 -11.92 -8.80
CA ILE A 50 9.11 -10.72 -8.39
C ILE A 50 10.05 -9.85 -7.57
N GLU A 51 10.09 -8.57 -7.90
CA GLU A 51 10.74 -7.52 -7.14
C GLU A 51 9.75 -6.35 -7.02
N MET A 52 9.60 -5.81 -5.81
CA MET A 52 8.66 -4.71 -5.55
C MET A 52 9.33 -3.53 -4.84
N ASP A 53 8.81 -2.33 -5.11
CA ASP A 53 9.14 -1.10 -4.40
C ASP A 53 7.90 -0.57 -3.68
N ALA A 54 8.08 -0.08 -2.45
CA ALA A 54 7.01 0.57 -1.69
C ALA A 54 7.57 1.70 -0.82
N SER A 55 6.79 2.76 -0.61
CA SER A 55 7.18 3.89 0.24
C SER A 55 5.99 4.56 0.91
N VAL A 56 6.25 5.21 2.04
CA VAL A 56 5.24 5.95 2.80
C VAL A 56 5.87 7.16 3.51
N MET A 57 5.07 8.19 3.75
CA MET A 57 5.48 9.42 4.43
C MET A 57 4.36 9.91 5.35
N THR A 58 4.72 10.50 6.49
CA THR A 58 3.78 11.24 7.35
C THR A 58 4.03 12.75 7.24
N GLY A 59 2.96 13.51 7.09
CA GLY A 59 3.04 14.96 6.83
C GLY A 59 3.31 15.81 8.08
N ASP A 60 3.10 15.28 9.28
CA ASP A 60 3.25 15.99 10.55
C ASP A 60 4.73 16.15 10.98
N THR A 61 5.55 15.13 10.72
CA THR A 61 6.98 15.10 11.07
C THR A 61 7.89 15.10 9.85
N LEU A 62 7.31 14.95 8.65
CA LEU A 62 8.02 14.73 7.38
C LEU A 62 8.87 13.44 7.37
N ALA A 63 8.67 12.55 8.34
CA ALA A 63 9.34 11.24 8.35
C ALA A 63 8.82 10.38 7.19
N ALA A 64 9.72 9.60 6.59
CA ALA A 64 9.43 8.71 5.48
C ALA A 64 10.19 7.39 5.60
N GLY A 65 9.67 6.35 4.95
CA GLY A 65 10.29 5.03 4.86
C GLY A 65 10.02 4.40 3.50
N ALA A 66 10.94 3.58 3.02
CA ALA A 66 10.83 2.90 1.73
C ALA A 66 11.60 1.57 1.73
N VAL A 67 11.18 0.68 0.85
CA VAL A 67 11.89 -0.55 0.45
C VAL A 67 11.92 -0.61 -1.07
N GLY A 68 12.90 -1.30 -1.63
CA GLY A 68 12.97 -1.52 -3.07
C GLY A 68 13.74 -2.78 -3.43
N ALA A 69 13.35 -3.37 -4.56
CA ALA A 69 13.78 -4.69 -5.03
C ALA A 69 13.69 -5.79 -3.95
N VAL A 70 12.56 -5.83 -3.23
CA VAL A 70 12.24 -6.89 -2.23
C VAL A 70 11.44 -8.03 -2.81
#